data_AF-A0A9W9PIE9-F1
#
_entry.id   AF-A0A9W9PIE9-F1
#
_cell.length_a   1.000
_cell.length_b   1.000
_cell.length_c   1.000
_cell.angle_alpha   90.00
_cell.angle_beta   90.00
_cell.angle_gamma   90.00
#
_symmetry.space_group_name_H-M   'P 1'
#
loop_
_entity.id
_entity.type
_entity.pdbx_description
1 polymer ?
#
loop_
_entity_poly.entity_id
_entity_poly.type
_entity_poly.pdbx_seq_one_letter_code
_entity_poly.pdbx_strand_id
1 'polypeptide(L)'
;MGSNRRDDLGAYVRNPESFPKDVIYQNEEFVAIRDKFPKSSLHLLLLPRDRIKMRKHPFEAFKDAEFLEKVKVEAGKLQKLAASELRRMYGKDSAQEKVRQAALDAHPPPDELPAGRDWVKEIKCGVHAVPSMNDLHIHVIAVDHYSERMKHRKHYNSFATPFFVPLEDFPLKSDDSRWHPEREGYLRRDLVCWRCGRNFGNSFEKLKTHLWKEFGEWKKI
;
A
#
# COMPACT_ATOMS: atom_id res chain seq x y z
N MET A 1 -19.69 -19.01 -19.06
CA MET A 1 -18.92 -17.75 -19.16
C MET A 1 -17.72 -17.88 -18.24
N GLY A 2 -16.52 -18.02 -18.78
CA GLY A 2 -15.32 -18.18 -17.95
C GLY A 2 -15.03 -16.91 -17.16
N SER A 3 -14.90 -17.00 -15.84
CA SER A 3 -14.49 -15.87 -15.00
C SER A 3 -13.12 -15.37 -15.50
N ASN A 4 -13.07 -14.14 -16.00
CA ASN A 4 -11.79 -13.50 -16.27
C ASN A 4 -11.12 -13.25 -14.92
N ARG A 5 -9.99 -13.91 -14.67
CA ARG A 5 -9.22 -13.77 -13.41
C ARG A 5 -8.88 -12.33 -13.03
N ARG A 6 -8.98 -11.36 -13.96
CA ARG A 6 -8.77 -9.93 -13.72
C ARG A 6 -10.00 -9.20 -13.12
N ASP A 7 -11.14 -9.87 -13.04
CA ASP A 7 -12.43 -9.35 -12.53
C ASP A 7 -12.79 -9.91 -11.14
N ASP A 8 -11.87 -10.67 -10.53
CA ASP A 8 -12.13 -11.37 -9.28
C ASP A 8 -12.34 -10.40 -8.09
N LEU A 9 -11.87 -9.15 -8.18
CA LEU A 9 -12.05 -8.16 -7.11
C LEU A 9 -13.50 -7.71 -6.97
N GLY A 10 -14.26 -7.66 -8.08
CA GLY A 10 -15.67 -7.32 -8.05
C GLY A 10 -16.53 -8.26 -7.19
N ALA A 11 -16.06 -9.46 -6.85
CA ALA A 11 -16.75 -10.36 -5.93
C ALA A 11 -16.81 -9.79 -4.51
N TYR A 12 -15.73 -9.15 -4.04
CA TYR A 12 -15.68 -8.51 -2.71
C TYR A 12 -16.62 -7.31 -2.61
N VAL A 13 -16.83 -6.59 -3.72
CA VAL A 13 -17.76 -5.45 -3.77
C VAL A 13 -19.22 -5.90 -3.78
N ARG A 14 -19.52 -7.00 -4.48
CA ARG A 14 -20.88 -7.53 -4.59
C ARG A 14 -21.35 -8.21 -3.31
N ASN A 15 -20.55 -9.14 -2.78
CA ASN A 15 -20.93 -9.97 -1.63
C ASN A 15 -19.80 -10.02 -0.59
N PRO A 16 -19.43 -8.90 0.05
CA PRO A 16 -18.31 -8.85 1.01
C PRO A 16 -18.48 -9.83 2.18
N GLU A 17 -19.71 -10.07 2.65
CA GLU A 17 -20.04 -11.03 3.71
C GLU A 17 -19.66 -12.48 3.38
N SER A 18 -19.48 -12.81 2.10
CA SER A 18 -18.99 -14.13 1.67
C SER A 18 -17.48 -14.31 1.90
N PHE A 19 -16.75 -13.23 2.27
CA PHE A 19 -15.30 -13.22 2.44
C PHE A 19 -14.86 -12.66 3.81
N PRO A 20 -15.33 -13.21 4.95
CA PRO A 20 -15.10 -12.65 6.28
C PRO A 20 -13.62 -12.66 6.73
N LYS A 21 -12.77 -13.43 6.06
CA LYS A 21 -11.32 -13.48 6.34
C LYS A 21 -10.53 -12.39 5.60
N ASP A 22 -11.05 -11.96 4.45
CA ASP A 22 -10.37 -11.02 3.57
C ASP A 22 -10.88 -9.59 3.83
N VAL A 23 -12.18 -9.43 4.09
CA VAL A 23 -12.81 -8.12 4.34
C VAL A 23 -12.43 -7.61 5.72
N ILE A 24 -11.94 -6.37 5.77
CA ILE A 24 -11.59 -5.66 7.00
C ILE A 24 -12.79 -4.88 7.50
N TYR A 25 -13.41 -4.12 6.59
CA TYR A 25 -14.67 -3.42 6.82
C TYR A 25 -15.34 -3.13 5.47
N GLN A 26 -16.61 -2.75 5.55
CA GLN A 26 -17.37 -2.24 4.42
C GLN A 26 -18.29 -1.10 4.87
N ASN A 27 -18.62 -0.21 3.94
CA ASN A 27 -19.65 0.81 4.10
C ASN A 27 -20.44 0.95 2.79
N GLU A 28 -21.30 1.96 2.68
CA GLU A 28 -22.15 2.18 1.50
C GLU A 28 -21.37 2.46 0.22
N GLU A 29 -20.18 3.06 0.31
CA GLU A 29 -19.40 3.52 -0.84
C GLU A 29 -18.14 2.68 -1.11
N PHE A 30 -17.61 1.95 -0.11
CA PHE A 30 -16.32 1.27 -0.18
C PHE A 30 -16.29 -0.08 0.55
N VAL A 31 -15.38 -0.94 0.11
CA VAL A 31 -15.00 -2.19 0.79
C VAL A 31 -13.48 -2.21 0.94
N ALA A 32 -13.00 -2.41 2.17
CA ALA A 32 -11.57 -2.58 2.45
C ALA A 32 -11.25 -4.06 2.66
N ILE A 33 -10.25 -4.58 1.95
CA ILE A 33 -9.86 -5.99 1.99
C ILE A 33 -8.35 -6.16 2.19
N ARG A 34 -7.93 -7.34 2.63
CA ARG A 34 -6.54 -7.80 2.59
C ARG A 34 -6.20 -8.28 1.17
N ASP A 35 -5.07 -7.85 0.63
CA ASP A 35 -4.59 -8.37 -0.65
C ASP A 35 -4.20 -9.84 -0.49
N LYS A 36 -4.72 -10.72 -1.35
CA LYS A 36 -4.46 -12.17 -1.31
C LYS A 36 -3.01 -12.55 -1.64
N PHE A 37 -2.29 -11.66 -2.32
CA PHE A 37 -0.89 -11.80 -2.72
C PHE A 37 -0.08 -10.59 -2.25
N PRO A 38 0.03 -10.35 -0.93
CA PRO A 38 0.56 -9.11 -0.38
C PRO A 38 1.99 -8.86 -0.85
N LYS A 39 2.35 -7.61 -1.19
CA LYS A 39 3.70 -7.27 -1.68
C LYS A 39 4.57 -6.58 -0.63
N SER A 40 4.08 -6.54 0.61
CA SER A 40 4.77 -6.05 1.80
C SER A 40 4.18 -6.78 3.00
N SER A 41 4.73 -6.54 4.18
CA SER A 41 4.28 -7.17 5.43
C SER A 41 2.79 -6.92 5.71
N LEU A 42 2.30 -5.75 5.30
CA LEU A 42 0.90 -5.39 5.25
C LEU A 42 0.56 -4.84 3.87
N HIS A 43 -0.48 -5.39 3.25
CA HIS A 43 -0.99 -4.94 1.97
C HIS A 43 -2.51 -5.09 1.92
N LEU A 44 -3.19 -3.97 1.87
CA LEU A 44 -4.65 -3.86 1.85
C LEU A 44 -5.07 -3.18 0.54
N LEU A 45 -6.32 -3.42 0.15
CA LEU A 45 -6.95 -2.79 -1.00
C LEU A 45 -8.23 -2.10 -0.55
N LEU A 46 -8.43 -0.86 -0.98
CA LEU A 46 -9.70 -0.17 -0.89
C LEU A 46 -10.39 -0.23 -2.25
N LEU A 47 -11.62 -0.74 -2.27
CA LEU A 47 -12.43 -0.96 -3.47
C LEU A 47 -13.65 -0.04 -3.43
N PRO A 48 -13.85 0.87 -4.40
CA PRO A 48 -15.08 1.64 -4.52
C PRO A 48 -16.24 0.75 -5.01
N ARG A 49 -17.43 0.98 -4.46
CA ARG A 49 -18.66 0.25 -4.82
C ARG A 49 -19.39 0.85 -6.02
N ASP A 50 -19.05 2.08 -6.41
CA ASP A 50 -19.57 2.71 -7.63
C ASP A 50 -19.19 1.88 -8.86
N ARG A 51 -20.19 1.28 -9.50
CA ARG A 51 -20.01 0.35 -10.63
C ARG A 51 -19.43 1.01 -11.87
N ILE A 52 -19.67 2.31 -12.07
CA ILE A 52 -19.17 3.08 -13.21
C ILE A 52 -17.69 3.38 -12.97
N LYS A 53 -17.32 3.84 -11.77
CA LYS A 53 -15.94 4.17 -11.41
C LYS A 53 -15.07 2.94 -11.28
N MET A 54 -15.62 1.85 -10.75
CA MET A 54 -14.90 0.60 -10.53
C MET A 54 -14.32 0.04 -11.83
N ARG A 55 -14.96 0.22 -12.99
CA ARG A 55 -14.43 -0.29 -14.28
C ARG A 55 -13.61 0.73 -15.06
N LYS A 56 -13.32 1.91 -14.50
CA LYS A 56 -12.50 2.93 -15.13
C LYS A 56 -11.04 2.75 -14.77
N HIS A 57 -10.18 3.18 -15.70
CA HIS A 57 -8.76 3.39 -15.38
C HIS A 57 -8.65 4.37 -14.20
N PRO A 58 -7.77 4.15 -13.20
CA PRO A 58 -7.68 4.99 -12.02
C PRO A 58 -7.52 6.48 -12.35
N PHE A 59 -6.67 6.79 -13.33
CA PHE A 59 -6.40 8.18 -13.72
C PHE A 59 -7.64 8.85 -14.33
N GLU A 60 -8.50 8.09 -15.02
CA GLU A 60 -9.77 8.60 -15.56
C GLU A 60 -10.86 8.69 -14.48
N ALA A 61 -10.89 7.74 -13.54
CA ALA A 61 -11.81 7.77 -12.41
C ALA A 61 -11.58 9.00 -11.52
N PHE A 62 -10.31 9.34 -11.28
CA PHE A 62 -9.87 10.44 -10.43
C PHE A 62 -9.88 11.83 -11.10
N LYS A 63 -10.32 11.95 -12.35
CA LYS A 63 -10.66 13.26 -12.95
C LYS A 63 -11.90 13.88 -12.30
N ASP A 64 -12.75 13.05 -11.70
CA ASP A 64 -13.87 13.52 -10.88
C ASP A 64 -13.35 13.86 -9.48
N ALA A 65 -13.37 15.15 -9.16
CA ALA A 65 -12.85 15.68 -7.91
C ALA A 65 -13.65 15.21 -6.69
N GLU A 66 -14.97 15.06 -6.79
CA GLU A 66 -15.80 14.61 -5.67
C GLU A 66 -15.49 13.15 -5.35
N PHE A 67 -15.41 12.31 -6.38
CA PHE A 67 -15.02 10.91 -6.21
C PHE A 67 -13.60 10.77 -5.66
N LEU A 68 -12.64 11.54 -6.16
CA LEU A 68 -11.27 11.53 -5.66
C LEU A 68 -11.20 11.93 -4.19
N GLU A 69 -11.95 12.95 -3.76
CA GLU A 69 -11.95 13.39 -2.36
C GLU A 69 -12.52 12.31 -1.44
N LYS A 70 -13.64 11.67 -1.82
CA LYS A 70 -14.19 10.52 -1.09
C LYS A 70 -13.18 9.38 -0.96
N VAL A 71 -12.47 9.07 -2.04
CA VAL A 71 -11.41 8.06 -2.04
C VAL A 71 -10.25 8.45 -1.12
N LYS A 72 -9.80 9.71 -1.15
CA LYS A 72 -8.71 10.21 -0.27
C LYS A 72 -9.10 10.13 1.21
N VAL A 73 -10.31 10.57 1.55
CA VAL A 73 -10.85 10.50 2.92
C VAL A 73 -10.90 9.06 3.40
N GLU A 74 -11.47 8.16 2.60
CA GLU A 74 -11.65 6.77 2.99
C GLU A 74 -10.31 6.01 3.03
N ALA A 75 -9.42 6.26 2.07
CA ALA A 75 -8.06 5.71 2.07
C ALA A 75 -7.26 6.18 3.29
N GLY A 76 -7.45 7.44 3.72
CA GLY A 76 -6.83 7.97 4.94
C GLY A 76 -7.31 7.26 6.21
N LYS A 77 -8.59 6.86 6.28
CA LYS A 77 -9.09 6.01 7.39
C LYS A 77 -8.43 4.63 7.35
N LEU A 78 -8.36 4.01 6.17
CA LEU A 78 -7.72 2.70 6.01
C LEU A 78 -6.21 2.76 6.31
N GLN A 79 -5.51 3.84 5.97
CA GLN A 79 -4.12 4.08 6.36
C GLN A 79 -3.94 4.11 7.88
N LYS A 80 -4.83 4.79 8.62
CA LYS A 80 -4.78 4.81 10.11
C LYS A 80 -5.00 3.42 10.72
N LEU A 81 -5.93 2.64 10.14
CA LEU A 81 -6.15 1.24 10.55
C LEU A 81 -4.93 0.37 10.24
N ALA A 82 -4.36 0.51 9.05
CA ALA A 82 -3.11 -0.15 8.66
C ALA A 82 -1.94 0.24 9.58
N ALA A 83 -1.84 1.50 10.00
CA ALA A 83 -0.80 1.99 10.91
C ALA A 83 -0.94 1.35 12.28
N SER A 84 -2.17 1.26 12.78
CA SER A 84 -2.49 0.58 14.04
C SER A 84 -2.14 -0.91 13.97
N GLU A 85 -2.39 -1.55 12.82
CA GLU A 85 -2.05 -2.97 12.60
C GLU A 85 -0.53 -3.18 12.50
N LEU A 86 0.21 -2.31 11.80
CA LEU A 86 1.67 -2.35 11.78
C LEU A 86 2.26 -2.18 13.18
N ARG A 87 1.75 -1.22 13.94
CA ARG A 87 2.14 -1.01 15.35
C ARG A 87 1.84 -2.24 16.20
N ARG A 88 0.70 -2.91 16.00
CA ARG A 88 0.37 -4.15 16.70
C ARG A 88 1.35 -5.28 16.36
N MET A 89 1.75 -5.40 15.09
CA MET A 89 2.65 -6.45 14.63
C MET A 89 4.11 -6.23 15.05
N TYR A 90 4.59 -4.99 14.97
CA TYR A 90 6.03 -4.66 15.06
C TYR A 90 6.38 -3.63 16.15
N GLY A 91 5.40 -3.03 16.83
CA GLY A 91 5.63 -2.03 17.86
C GLY A 91 6.48 -2.54 19.03
N LYS A 92 6.38 -3.82 19.37
CA LYS A 92 7.24 -4.45 20.39
C LYS A 92 8.72 -4.52 19.99
N ASP A 93 9.03 -4.48 18.70
CA ASP A 93 10.40 -4.52 18.20
C ASP A 93 10.98 -3.09 18.10
N SER A 94 10.13 -2.08 17.91
CA SER A 94 10.48 -0.66 17.70
C SER A 94 11.11 -0.02 18.94
N ALA A 95 12.26 0.62 18.76
CA ALA A 95 12.94 1.37 19.81
C ALA A 95 12.13 2.61 20.22
N GLN A 96 11.57 3.35 19.26
CA GLN A 96 10.73 4.53 19.55
C GLN A 96 9.46 4.17 20.34
N GLU A 97 8.81 3.05 20.03
CA GLU A 97 7.65 2.57 20.81
C GLU A 97 8.06 2.12 22.21
N LYS A 98 9.21 1.46 22.37
CA LYS A 98 9.74 1.09 23.71
C LYS A 98 10.02 2.31 24.57
N VAL A 99 10.59 3.37 23.99
CA VAL A 99 10.83 4.63 24.70
C VAL A 99 9.50 5.23 25.18
N ARG A 100 8.47 5.22 24.34
CA ARG A 100 7.13 5.66 24.72
C ARG A 100 6.48 4.80 25.79
N GLN A 101 6.57 3.48 25.68
CA GLN A 101 6.01 2.57 26.67
C GLN A 101 6.73 2.72 28.02
N ALA A 102 8.05 2.83 28.03
CA ALA A 102 8.82 3.05 29.25
C ALA A 102 8.47 4.38 29.93
N ALA A 103 8.21 5.44 29.16
CA ALA A 103 7.73 6.72 29.69
C ALA A 103 6.32 6.61 30.30
N LEU A 104 5.43 5.82 29.70
CA LEU A 104 4.09 5.53 30.23
C LEU A 104 4.13 4.71 31.53
N ASP A 105 5.06 3.76 31.62
CA ASP A 105 5.20 2.86 32.77
C ASP A 105 5.99 3.50 33.93
N ALA A 106 6.60 4.67 33.73
CA ALA A 106 7.33 5.40 34.76
C ALA A 106 6.38 5.91 35.87
N HIS A 107 6.89 5.97 37.11
CA HIS A 107 6.15 6.50 38.25
C HIS A 107 6.96 7.53 39.04
N PRO A 108 6.54 8.82 39.06
CA PRO A 108 5.41 9.37 38.29
C PRO A 108 5.70 9.38 36.77
N PRO A 109 4.67 9.36 35.92
CA PRO A 109 4.85 9.54 34.48
C PRO A 109 5.37 10.97 34.20
N PRO A 110 6.17 11.17 33.14
CA PRO A 110 6.61 12.51 32.75
C PRO A 110 5.42 13.34 32.24
N ASP A 111 5.51 14.67 32.40
CA ASP A 111 4.48 15.61 31.96
C ASP A 111 4.23 15.52 30.45
N GLU A 112 5.27 15.19 29.67
CA GLU A 112 5.19 14.98 28.23
C GLU A 112 5.64 13.57 27.84
N LEU A 113 4.77 12.85 27.12
CA LEU A 113 5.09 11.55 26.58
C LEU A 113 5.74 11.69 25.20
N PRO A 114 6.82 10.95 24.90
CA PRO A 114 7.37 10.93 23.56
C PRO A 114 6.34 10.38 22.58
N ALA A 115 6.31 10.95 21.36
CA ALA A 115 5.28 10.67 20.37
C ALA A 115 5.19 9.19 19.94
N GLY A 116 6.28 8.42 20.15
CA GLY A 116 6.42 7.08 19.60
C GLY A 116 6.73 7.14 18.10
N ARG A 117 6.62 5.99 17.43
CA ARG A 117 6.90 5.92 15.99
C ARG A 117 5.68 6.37 15.19
N ASP A 118 5.92 7.17 14.16
CA ASP A 118 4.89 7.58 13.21
C ASP A 118 4.62 6.46 12.19
N TRP A 119 3.79 5.49 12.57
CA TRP A 119 3.43 4.35 11.72
C TRP A 119 2.63 4.71 10.47
N VAL A 120 2.00 5.90 10.44
CA VAL A 120 1.26 6.35 9.25
C VAL A 120 2.22 6.67 8.11
N LYS A 121 3.40 7.25 8.41
CA LYS A 121 4.47 7.49 7.42
C LYS A 121 5.08 6.23 6.83
N GLU A 122 4.88 5.08 7.48
CA GLU A 122 5.37 3.78 7.02
C GLU A 122 4.41 3.11 6.03
N ILE A 123 3.37 3.83 5.58
CA ILE A 123 2.33 3.32 4.69
C ILE A 123 2.22 4.20 3.47
N LYS A 124 2.34 3.56 2.30
CA LYS A 124 2.05 4.15 1.01
C LYS A 124 0.58 3.95 0.67
N CYS A 125 -0.04 4.96 0.08
CA CYS A 125 -1.36 4.84 -0.50
C CYS A 125 -1.39 5.37 -1.93
N GLY A 126 -1.97 4.61 -2.86
CA GLY A 126 -1.92 4.95 -4.27
C GLY A 126 -2.45 3.87 -5.18
N VAL A 127 -2.27 4.08 -6.49
CA VAL A 127 -2.70 3.17 -7.55
C VAL A 127 -1.54 2.84 -8.47
N HIS A 128 -1.65 1.74 -9.20
CA HIS A 128 -0.73 1.47 -10.29
C HIS A 128 -1.11 2.25 -11.54
N ALA A 129 -0.10 2.77 -12.25
CA ALA A 129 -0.27 3.48 -13.52
C ALA A 129 -0.87 2.60 -14.62
N VAL A 130 -0.64 1.27 -14.57
CA VAL A 130 -1.37 0.28 -15.37
C VAL A 130 -1.85 -0.83 -14.44
N PRO A 131 -3.13 -0.85 -14.05
CA PRO A 131 -3.66 -1.85 -13.12
C PRO A 131 -3.61 -3.28 -13.68
N SER A 132 -3.24 -4.24 -12.84
CA SER A 132 -3.29 -5.66 -13.19
C SER A 132 -4.71 -6.25 -13.13
N MET A 133 -5.56 -5.72 -12.25
CA MET A 133 -6.99 -6.05 -12.15
C MET A 133 -7.82 -4.98 -12.85
N ASN A 134 -8.98 -5.36 -13.38
CA ASN A 134 -9.86 -4.44 -14.10
C ASN A 134 -10.69 -3.57 -13.16
N ASP A 135 -10.98 -4.07 -11.96
CA ASP A 135 -11.70 -3.31 -10.94
C ASP A 135 -10.75 -2.34 -10.25
N LEU A 136 -11.11 -1.06 -10.16
CA LEU A 136 -10.35 -0.01 -9.49
C LEU A 136 -10.08 -0.43 -8.05
N HIS A 137 -8.80 -0.37 -7.67
CA HIS A 137 -8.34 -0.71 -6.34
C HIS A 137 -7.24 0.25 -5.94
N ILE A 138 -7.36 0.80 -4.74
CA ILE A 138 -6.35 1.64 -4.13
C ILE A 138 -5.54 0.77 -3.20
N HIS A 139 -4.23 0.74 -3.40
CA HIS A 139 -3.29 0.06 -2.53
C HIS A 139 -3.10 0.89 -1.26
N VAL A 140 -3.21 0.23 -0.10
CA VAL A 140 -2.71 0.73 1.18
C VAL A 140 -1.69 -0.29 1.67
N ILE A 141 -0.41 0.05 1.54
CA ILE A 141 0.68 -0.92 1.62
C ILE A 141 1.82 -0.37 2.48
N ALA A 142 2.40 -1.21 3.32
CA ALA A 142 3.59 -0.84 4.09
C ALA A 142 4.81 -0.61 3.17
N VAL A 143 5.74 0.26 3.58
CA VAL A 143 6.93 0.63 2.77
C VAL A 143 7.98 -0.49 2.68
N ASP A 144 7.87 -1.53 3.50
CA ASP A 144 8.94 -2.51 3.70
C ASP A 144 9.25 -3.39 2.48
N HIS A 145 8.30 -3.58 1.56
CA HIS A 145 8.40 -4.47 0.40
C HIS A 145 8.81 -5.92 0.73
N TYR A 146 8.62 -6.34 1.98
CA TYR A 146 8.96 -7.64 2.50
C TYR A 146 7.76 -8.60 2.39
N SER A 147 7.85 -9.59 1.51
CA SER A 147 6.83 -10.63 1.38
C SER A 147 7.34 -11.84 0.59
N GLU A 148 6.88 -13.03 0.96
CA GLU A 148 7.10 -14.25 0.17
C GLU A 148 6.43 -14.19 -1.22
N ARG A 149 5.39 -13.38 -1.37
CA ARG A 149 4.69 -13.15 -2.66
C ARG A 149 5.38 -12.09 -3.52
N MET A 150 6.42 -11.43 -3.02
CA MET A 150 7.34 -10.62 -3.82
C MET A 150 8.25 -11.57 -4.62
N LYS A 151 7.84 -11.89 -5.84
CA LYS A 151 8.43 -12.98 -6.66
C LYS A 151 9.33 -12.57 -7.82
N HIS A 152 9.24 -11.32 -8.30
CA HIS A 152 10.02 -10.91 -9.49
C HIS A 152 10.12 -9.40 -9.60
N ARG A 153 11.05 -8.93 -10.45
CA ARG A 153 11.32 -7.50 -10.70
C ARG A 153 10.06 -6.66 -10.90
N LYS A 154 9.13 -7.10 -11.75
CA LYS A 154 7.89 -6.33 -12.00
C LYS A 154 7.05 -6.12 -10.74
N HIS A 155 7.04 -7.07 -9.79
CA HIS A 155 6.32 -6.90 -8.54
C HIS A 155 6.99 -5.87 -7.65
N TYR A 156 8.32 -5.81 -7.63
CA TYR A 156 9.02 -4.82 -6.82
C TYR A 156 8.89 -3.43 -7.43
N ASN A 157 9.26 -3.30 -8.71
CA ASN A 157 9.25 -2.01 -9.39
C ASN A 157 7.85 -1.42 -9.54
N SER A 158 6.78 -2.23 -9.52
CA SER A 158 5.41 -1.67 -9.55
C SER A 158 5.09 -0.84 -8.32
N PHE A 159 5.75 -1.08 -7.18
CA PHE A 159 5.58 -0.29 -5.95
C PHE A 159 6.77 0.62 -5.62
N ALA A 160 7.97 0.33 -6.15
CA ALA A 160 9.22 1.04 -5.84
C ALA A 160 9.64 2.07 -6.91
N THR A 161 8.81 2.33 -7.92
CA THR A 161 9.07 3.32 -8.98
C THR A 161 7.84 4.21 -9.19
N PRO A 162 7.92 5.27 -10.02
CA PRO A 162 6.74 6.09 -10.37
C PRO A 162 5.60 5.34 -11.08
N PHE A 163 5.76 4.03 -11.35
CA PHE A 163 4.63 3.17 -11.72
C PHE A 163 3.57 3.10 -10.60
N PHE A 164 3.98 3.23 -9.34
CA PHE A 164 3.06 3.49 -8.23
C PHE A 164 2.81 4.98 -8.15
N VAL A 165 1.55 5.39 -8.30
CA VAL A 165 1.15 6.79 -8.22
C VAL A 165 0.45 7.03 -6.89
N PRO A 166 1.05 7.81 -5.99
CA PRO A 166 0.43 8.18 -4.71
C PRO A 166 -0.92 8.88 -4.92
N LEU A 167 -1.85 8.70 -3.99
CA LEU A 167 -3.16 9.36 -4.07
C LEU A 167 -3.05 10.89 -4.00
N GLU A 168 -2.09 11.40 -3.20
CA GLU A 168 -1.82 12.83 -3.06
C GLU A 168 -1.45 13.53 -4.38
N ASP A 169 -0.89 12.78 -5.34
CA ASP A 169 -0.47 13.33 -6.64
C ASP A 169 -1.63 13.52 -7.62
N PHE A 170 -2.82 12.99 -7.31
CA PHE A 170 -4.00 13.16 -8.15
C PHE A 170 -4.74 14.47 -7.86
N PRO A 171 -5.29 15.12 -8.91
CA PRO A 171 -5.27 14.70 -10.32
C PRO A 171 -3.91 14.96 -10.99
N LEU A 172 -3.46 14.01 -11.82
CA LEU A 172 -2.22 14.16 -12.59
C LEU A 172 -2.40 15.19 -13.71
N LYS A 173 -1.33 15.95 -13.99
CA LYS A 173 -1.26 16.81 -15.18
C LYS A 173 -1.24 15.95 -16.45
N SER A 174 -1.73 16.49 -17.56
CA SER A 174 -1.85 15.75 -18.83
C SER A 174 -0.51 15.40 -19.48
N ASP A 175 0.55 16.13 -19.16
CA ASP A 175 1.92 15.94 -19.65
C ASP A 175 2.78 15.07 -18.72
N ASP A 176 2.21 14.57 -17.63
CA ASP A 176 2.93 13.75 -16.66
C ASP A 176 3.40 12.42 -17.29
N SER A 177 4.68 12.10 -17.15
CA SER A 177 5.27 10.89 -17.74
C SER A 177 4.64 9.59 -17.24
N ARG A 178 3.94 9.61 -16.09
CA ARG A 178 3.20 8.48 -15.54
C ARG A 178 2.00 8.06 -16.39
N TRP A 179 1.53 8.91 -17.32
CA TRP A 179 0.59 8.52 -18.38
C TRP A 179 1.20 7.56 -19.41
N HIS A 180 2.52 7.48 -19.48
CA HIS A 180 3.26 6.64 -20.44
C HIS A 180 4.24 5.67 -19.76
N PRO A 181 3.78 4.82 -18.82
CA PRO A 181 4.65 4.01 -17.98
C PRO A 181 5.47 2.96 -18.75
N GLU A 182 4.98 2.52 -19.92
CA GLU A 182 5.72 1.63 -20.81
C GLU A 182 6.88 2.33 -21.52
N ARG A 183 6.68 3.58 -21.96
CA ARG A 183 7.73 4.41 -22.57
C ARG A 183 8.84 4.70 -21.56
N GLU A 184 8.46 5.00 -20.33
CA GLU A 184 9.37 5.25 -19.21
C GLU A 184 10.08 3.99 -18.69
N GLY A 185 9.62 2.81 -19.14
CA GLY A 185 10.23 1.54 -18.79
C GLY A 185 10.26 1.25 -17.29
N TYR A 186 9.36 1.82 -16.48
CA TYR A 186 9.42 1.77 -15.02
C TYR A 186 9.60 0.34 -14.47
N LEU A 187 8.85 -0.62 -15.01
CA LEU A 187 8.91 -2.03 -14.58
C LEU A 187 10.18 -2.77 -15.05
N ARG A 188 10.97 -2.17 -15.95
CA ARG A 188 12.22 -2.70 -16.50
C ARG A 188 13.46 -2.04 -15.89
N ARG A 189 13.29 -0.95 -15.14
CA ARG A 189 14.38 -0.27 -14.42
C ARG A 189 15.14 -1.21 -13.49
N ASP A 190 16.34 -0.79 -13.15
CA ASP A 190 17.16 -1.45 -12.14
C ASP A 190 16.43 -1.57 -10.80
N LEU A 191 16.79 -2.63 -10.07
CA LEU A 191 16.31 -2.91 -8.73
C LEU A 191 17.08 -2.07 -7.72
N VAL A 192 16.48 -0.95 -7.30
CA VAL A 192 17.07 -0.04 -6.31
C VAL A 192 16.33 -0.18 -4.99
N CYS A 193 17.07 -0.38 -3.89
CA CYS A 193 16.46 -0.49 -2.57
C CYS A 193 15.74 0.80 -2.16
N TRP A 194 14.50 0.65 -1.72
CA TRP A 194 13.62 1.73 -1.27
C TRP A 194 14.18 2.51 -0.07
N ARG A 195 14.97 1.86 0.79
CA ARG A 195 15.47 2.43 2.05
C ARG A 195 16.87 3.01 1.92
N CYS A 196 17.83 2.23 1.42
CA CYS A 196 19.24 2.64 1.38
C CYS A 196 19.74 3.09 0.00
N GLY A 197 18.90 3.01 -1.05
CA GLY A 197 19.27 3.44 -2.41
C GLY A 197 20.29 2.53 -3.12
N ARG A 198 20.70 1.41 -2.51
CA ARG A 198 21.63 0.46 -3.17
C ARG A 198 21.00 -0.13 -4.43
N ASN A 199 21.74 -0.10 -5.53
CA ASN A 199 21.33 -0.68 -6.82
C ASN A 199 21.79 -2.15 -6.93
N PHE A 200 20.88 -3.03 -7.35
CA PHE A 200 21.07 -4.47 -7.56
C PHE A 200 20.98 -4.89 -9.05
N GLY A 201 20.88 -3.93 -9.97
CA GLY A 201 20.71 -4.14 -11.40
C GLY A 201 19.47 -4.99 -11.67
N ASN A 202 19.66 -6.15 -12.29
CA ASN A 202 18.59 -7.11 -12.58
C ASN A 202 18.49 -8.27 -11.56
N SER A 203 19.33 -8.28 -10.51
CA SER A 203 19.45 -9.43 -9.59
C SER A 203 18.37 -9.40 -8.50
N PHE A 204 17.21 -9.98 -8.81
CA PHE A 204 16.08 -10.03 -7.89
C PHE A 204 16.36 -10.81 -6.61
N GLU A 205 17.09 -11.92 -6.68
CA GLU A 205 17.45 -12.71 -5.50
C GLU A 205 18.32 -11.90 -4.52
N LYS A 206 19.31 -11.16 -5.01
CA LYS A 206 20.16 -10.31 -4.17
C LYS A 206 19.34 -9.19 -3.51
N LEU A 207 18.43 -8.56 -4.26
CA LEU A 207 17.51 -7.58 -3.69
C LEU A 207 16.62 -8.23 -2.62
N LYS A 208 16.05 -9.41 -2.86
CA LYS A 208 15.15 -10.09 -1.93
C LYS A 208 15.85 -10.43 -0.61
N THR A 209 17.08 -10.96 -0.66
CA THR A 209 17.91 -11.17 0.55
C THR A 209 18.18 -9.86 1.28
N HIS A 210 18.41 -8.77 0.53
CA HIS A 210 18.63 -7.46 1.13
C HIS A 210 17.37 -6.89 1.79
N LEU A 211 16.20 -7.01 1.16
CA LEU A 211 14.91 -6.58 1.72
C LEU A 211 14.59 -7.31 3.04
N TRP A 212 14.96 -8.59 3.18
CA TRP A 212 14.82 -9.31 4.46
C TRP A 212 15.64 -8.66 5.58
N LYS A 213 16.88 -8.23 5.27
CA LYS A 213 17.74 -7.52 6.23
C LYS A 213 17.19 -6.13 6.55
N GLU A 214 16.81 -5.37 5.52
CA GLU A 214 16.23 -4.03 5.68
C GLU A 214 14.94 -4.08 6.50
N PHE A 215 14.09 -5.09 6.32
CA PHE A 215 12.90 -5.31 7.14
C PHE A 215 13.27 -5.55 8.61
N GLY A 216 14.27 -6.39 8.87
CA GLY A 216 14.77 -6.64 10.22
C GLY A 216 15.24 -5.37 10.94
N GLU A 217 15.92 -4.47 10.23
CA GLU A 217 16.36 -3.18 10.78
C GLU A 217 15.21 -2.17 10.88
N TRP A 218 14.32 -2.13 9.88
CA TRP A 218 13.16 -1.25 9.86
C TRP A 218 12.22 -1.51 11.04
N LYS A 219 12.02 -2.76 11.45
CA LYS A 219 11.20 -3.09 12.64
C LYS A 219 11.75 -2.52 13.94
N LYS A 220 13.06 -2.29 14.03
CA LYS A 220 13.75 -1.85 15.26
C LYS A 220 13.74 -0.33 15.45
N ILE A 221 13.47 0.43 14.39
CA ILE A 221 13.25 1.89 14.47
C ILE A 221 12.14 2.16 15.46
#